data_AF-A0A7S4IVX0-F1
#
_entry.id   AF-A0A7S4IVX0-F1
#
_cell.length_a   1.000
_cell.length_b   1.000
_cell.length_c   1.000
_cell.angle_alpha   90.00
_cell.angle_beta   90.00
_cell.angle_gamma   90.00
#
_symmetry.space_group_name_H-M   'P 1'
#
loop_
_entity.id
_entity.type
_entity.pdbx_description
1 polymer ?
#
loop_
_entity_poly.entity_id
_entity_poly.type
_entity_poly.pdbx_seq_one_letter_code
_entity_poly.pdbx_strand_id
1 'polypeptide(L)'
;ELIYETEFKNSIDAPFPCGSEVYIAFHAEAIRVDGNGNQLQAETAWAFGNFEYSGSRWGWYSSYETCCTIIQCPTETCYNLDFDIDGQGNQIPHGTTIGDSSWQPWSTWGITITSSSPSSHPLRIFDTESSEGVAQDPDLGTPNVDFGGPGIGSGGRMGEPGANTLPRSNVLIINKDARAVTNDFARGGIITFTLNPPKTVYGLSMVDADRDELENHVVLRDSEGNQLVDVPLLALGDNSYQYNYFN
;
A
#
# COMPACT_ATOMS: atom_id res chain seq x y z
N GLU A 1 -35.05 -11.43 -10.25
CA GLU A 1 -33.59 -11.55 -10.05
C GLU A 1 -33.37 -12.52 -8.90
N LEU A 2 -32.45 -13.47 -9.03
CA LEU A 2 -32.19 -14.45 -7.97
C LEU A 2 -30.98 -13.97 -7.17
N ILE A 3 -31.16 -13.80 -5.88
CA ILE A 3 -30.14 -13.32 -4.96
C ILE A 3 -29.81 -14.46 -4.00
N TYR A 4 -28.52 -14.72 -3.78
CA TYR A 4 -28.04 -15.67 -2.80
C TYR A 4 -27.38 -14.89 -1.68
N GLU A 5 -27.84 -15.10 -0.44
CA GLU A 5 -27.23 -14.54 0.76
C GLU A 5 -26.48 -15.66 1.49
N THR A 6 -25.27 -15.35 1.97
CA THR A 6 -24.40 -16.30 2.66
C THR A 6 -23.89 -15.68 3.96
N GLU A 7 -24.20 -16.29 5.10
CA GLU A 7 -23.60 -15.97 6.40
C GLU A 7 -22.51 -17.00 6.73
N PHE A 8 -21.28 -16.55 6.96
CA PHE A 8 -20.15 -17.42 7.29
C PHE A 8 -19.96 -17.55 8.81
N LYS A 9 -19.88 -18.79 9.31
CA LYS A 9 -19.47 -19.11 10.68
C LYS A 9 -18.24 -20.02 10.65
N ASN A 10 -17.12 -19.53 11.18
CA ASN A 10 -15.89 -20.29 11.33
C ASN A 10 -15.89 -21.05 12.66
N SER A 11 -15.44 -22.31 12.65
CA SER A 11 -15.17 -23.06 13.89
C SER A 11 -13.78 -23.70 13.81
N ILE A 12 -12.96 -23.45 14.82
CA ILE A 12 -11.73 -24.20 15.09
C ILE A 12 -12.05 -25.13 16.25
N ASP A 13 -11.99 -26.44 16.02
CA ASP A 13 -12.23 -27.43 17.07
C ASP A 13 -10.92 -27.66 17.85
N ALA A 14 -10.79 -27.05 19.03
CA ALA A 14 -9.56 -27.03 19.83
C ALA A 14 -9.43 -28.27 20.74
N PRO A 15 -8.20 -28.66 21.18
CA PRO A 15 -6.90 -28.03 20.94
C PRO A 15 -5.99 -28.81 19.96
N PHE A 16 -5.24 -28.07 19.12
CA PHE A 16 -4.21 -28.62 18.24
C PHE A 16 -2.80 -28.42 18.81
N PRO A 17 -1.85 -29.33 18.54
CA PRO A 17 -0.45 -29.11 18.86
C PRO A 17 0.11 -27.89 18.14
N CYS A 18 0.92 -27.12 18.86
CA CYS A 18 1.77 -26.05 18.33
C CYS A 18 2.58 -26.52 17.09
N GLY A 19 2.59 -25.72 16.02
CA GLY A 19 3.25 -26.02 14.75
C GLY A 19 2.43 -26.89 13.79
N SER A 20 1.16 -27.15 14.12
CA SER A 20 0.26 -27.87 13.22
C SER A 20 -0.26 -26.92 12.13
N GLU A 21 -0.37 -27.45 10.91
CA GLU A 21 -1.23 -26.89 9.88
C GLU A 21 -2.68 -27.11 10.33
N VAL A 22 -3.43 -26.02 10.52
CA VAL A 22 -4.84 -26.07 10.92
C VAL A 22 -5.69 -25.63 9.74
N TYR A 23 -6.69 -26.45 9.42
CA TYR A 23 -7.70 -26.12 8.44
C TYR A 23 -8.85 -25.39 9.13
N ILE A 24 -9.11 -24.15 8.72
CA ILE A 24 -10.33 -23.46 9.12
C ILE A 24 -11.44 -23.86 8.16
N ALA A 25 -12.42 -24.59 8.69
CA ALA A 25 -13.66 -24.87 7.97
C ALA A 25 -14.61 -23.69 8.15
N PHE A 26 -15.16 -23.23 7.03
CA PHE A 26 -16.23 -22.26 7.01
C PHE A 26 -17.56 -23.00 6.82
N HIS A 27 -18.53 -22.68 7.67
CA HIS A 27 -19.92 -23.04 7.47
C HIS A 27 -20.63 -21.86 6.83
N ALA A 28 -21.41 -22.14 5.80
CA ALA A 28 -22.25 -21.15 5.16
C ALA A 28 -23.70 -21.64 5.19
N GLU A 29 -24.63 -20.79 5.63
CA GLU A 29 -26.04 -20.99 5.32
C GLU A 29 -26.31 -20.28 4.00
N ALA A 30 -26.66 -21.04 2.96
CA ALA A 30 -27.03 -20.50 1.67
C ALA A 30 -28.55 -20.48 1.58
N ILE A 31 -29.13 -19.28 1.47
CA ILE A 31 -30.57 -19.11 1.28
C ILE A 31 -30.86 -18.64 -0.15
N ARG A 32 -31.88 -19.25 -0.77
CA ARG A 32 -32.46 -18.79 -2.03
C ARG A 32 -33.68 -17.95 -1.71
N VAL A 33 -33.73 -16.72 -2.19
CA VAL A 33 -34.90 -15.83 -2.00
C VAL A 33 -35.61 -15.55 -3.33
N ASP A 34 -36.90 -15.18 -3.28
CA ASP A 34 -37.64 -14.66 -4.43
C ASP A 34 -37.32 -13.18 -4.69
N GLY A 35 -37.93 -12.59 -5.73
CA GLY A 35 -37.73 -11.18 -6.08
C GLY A 35 -38.25 -10.17 -5.05
N ASN A 36 -38.92 -10.63 -3.98
CA ASN A 36 -39.39 -9.82 -2.85
C ASN A 36 -38.57 -10.09 -1.57
N GLY A 37 -37.51 -10.90 -1.64
CA GLY A 37 -36.69 -11.27 -0.48
C GLY A 37 -37.28 -12.40 0.38
N ASN A 38 -38.36 -13.07 -0.04
CA ASN A 38 -38.88 -14.20 0.73
C ASN A 38 -38.02 -15.44 0.50
N GLN A 39 -37.64 -16.12 1.58
CA GLN A 39 -36.88 -17.37 1.51
C GLN A 39 -37.69 -18.48 0.84
N LEU A 40 -37.14 -19.01 -0.26
CA LEU A 40 -37.66 -20.13 -1.04
C LEU A 40 -37.00 -21.46 -0.65
N GLN A 41 -35.73 -21.42 -0.26
CA GLN A 41 -34.91 -22.59 0.07
C GLN A 41 -33.76 -22.18 0.99
N ALA A 42 -33.30 -23.08 1.86
CA ALA A 42 -32.06 -22.93 2.62
C ALA A 42 -31.29 -24.25 2.61
N GLU A 43 -29.96 -24.16 2.51
CA GLU A 43 -29.05 -25.30 2.61
C GLU A 43 -27.84 -24.92 3.47
N THR A 44 -27.35 -25.88 4.27
CA THR A 44 -26.08 -25.74 4.99
C THR A 44 -24.94 -26.23 4.09
N ALA A 45 -24.05 -25.33 3.71
CA ALA A 45 -22.80 -25.64 3.03
C ALA A 45 -21.69 -25.90 4.06
N TRP A 46 -20.97 -27.00 3.85
CA TRP A 46 -19.84 -27.43 4.67
C TRP A 46 -18.56 -27.38 3.84
N ALA A 47 -17.49 -26.83 4.41
CA ALA A 47 -16.14 -27.00 3.88
C ALA A 47 -15.46 -28.21 4.54
N PHE A 48 -15.18 -29.25 3.78
CA PHE A 48 -14.20 -30.28 4.16
C PHE A 48 -13.21 -30.43 3.00
N GLY A 49 -11.91 -30.28 3.28
CA GLY A 49 -10.85 -30.15 2.28
C GLY A 49 -10.72 -31.33 1.30
N ASN A 50 -10.04 -31.07 0.16
CA ASN A 50 -9.54 -31.97 -0.90
C ASN A 50 -10.31 -33.25 -1.29
N PHE A 51 -11.62 -33.31 -1.04
CA PHE A 51 -12.50 -34.36 -1.54
C PHE A 51 -13.39 -33.82 -2.66
N GLU A 52 -13.32 -34.44 -3.84
CA GLU A 52 -14.35 -34.26 -4.86
C GLU A 52 -15.65 -34.94 -4.40
N TYR A 53 -16.74 -34.17 -4.32
CA TYR A 53 -18.07 -34.71 -4.07
C TYR A 53 -18.75 -35.07 -5.39
N SER A 54 -19.53 -36.15 -5.40
CA SER A 54 -20.54 -36.33 -6.45
C SER A 54 -21.72 -35.39 -6.16
N GLY A 55 -22.07 -34.52 -7.12
CA GLY A 55 -23.20 -33.58 -7.03
C GLY A 55 -22.81 -32.10 -6.91
N SER A 56 -23.80 -31.24 -6.71
CA SER A 56 -23.66 -29.78 -6.66
C SER A 56 -23.24 -29.27 -5.28
N ARG A 57 -21.96 -29.40 -4.93
CA ARG A 57 -21.40 -28.81 -3.70
C ARG A 57 -20.17 -27.96 -4.03
N TRP A 58 -20.04 -26.83 -3.35
CA TRP A 58 -18.85 -25.97 -3.40
C TRP A 58 -18.34 -25.77 -1.97
N GLY A 59 -17.02 -25.76 -1.79
CA GLY A 59 -16.38 -25.53 -0.49
C GLY A 59 -15.14 -24.67 -0.64
N TRP A 60 -14.88 -23.82 0.35
CA TRP A 60 -13.67 -23.01 0.48
C TRP A 60 -13.02 -23.30 1.82
N TYR A 61 -11.70 -23.36 1.86
CA TYR A 61 -10.94 -23.46 3.10
C TYR A 61 -9.80 -22.45 3.09
N SER A 62 -9.28 -22.15 4.28
CA SER A 62 -8.02 -21.47 4.44
C SER A 62 -7.18 -22.25 5.45
N SER A 63 -5.91 -22.44 5.11
CA SER A 63 -4.93 -23.11 5.96
C SER A 63 -4.16 -22.05 6.74
N TYR A 64 -3.96 -22.29 8.03
CA TYR A 64 -3.15 -21.44 8.89
C TYR A 64 -2.12 -22.30 9.63
N GLU A 65 -0.87 -21.87 9.65
CA GLU A 65 0.13 -22.45 10.53
C GLU A 65 -0.02 -21.84 11.93
N THR A 66 -0.20 -22.69 12.94
CA THR A 66 -0.26 -22.25 14.33
C THR A 66 1.16 -22.12 14.87
N CYS A 67 1.69 -20.89 15.00
CA CYS A 67 3.03 -20.71 15.56
C CYS A 67 3.06 -20.71 17.10
N CYS A 68 4.19 -21.18 17.63
CA CYS A 68 4.33 -21.58 19.04
C CYS A 68 4.99 -20.49 19.91
N THR A 69 5.60 -19.49 19.28
CA THR A 69 6.36 -18.43 19.95
C THR A 69 6.24 -17.12 19.16
N ILE A 70 6.49 -15.99 19.83
CA ILE A 70 6.58 -14.65 19.21
C ILE A 70 7.71 -14.58 18.16
N ILE A 71 8.66 -15.53 18.20
CA ILE A 71 9.74 -15.66 17.22
C ILE A 71 9.23 -16.33 15.92
N GLN A 72 8.20 -17.19 16.02
CA GLN A 72 7.60 -17.88 14.87
C GLN A 72 6.34 -17.19 14.34
N CYS A 73 5.62 -16.48 15.21
CA CYS A 73 4.54 -15.56 14.88
C CYS A 73 5.01 -14.17 15.37
N PRO A 74 5.93 -13.49 14.65
CA PRO A 74 6.19 -12.10 14.97
C PRO A 74 4.84 -11.37 14.93
N THR A 75 4.52 -10.64 15.99
CA THR A 75 3.40 -9.69 15.93
C THR A 75 3.60 -8.87 14.67
N GLU A 76 2.63 -8.87 13.76
CA GLU A 76 2.73 -8.07 12.55
C GLU A 76 2.81 -6.61 12.98
N THR A 77 4.03 -6.09 13.01
CA THR A 77 4.26 -4.67 13.21
C THR A 77 3.93 -4.00 11.89
N CYS A 78 2.76 -3.37 11.82
CA CYS A 78 2.43 -2.49 10.72
C CYS A 78 3.27 -1.21 10.85
N TYR A 79 4.13 -0.97 9.87
CA TYR A 79 4.90 0.27 9.79
C TYR A 79 4.16 1.23 8.86
N ASN A 80 3.82 2.41 9.35
CA ASN A 80 3.46 3.53 8.48
C ASN A 80 4.76 4.22 8.06
N LEU A 81 5.11 4.11 6.78
CA LEU A 81 6.28 4.80 6.22
C LEU A 81 5.82 6.13 5.63
N ASP A 82 5.75 7.15 6.48
CA ASP A 82 5.30 8.52 6.17
C ASP A 82 6.45 9.52 5.99
N PHE A 83 7.70 9.05 6.11
CA PHE A 83 8.92 9.84 5.92
C PHE A 83 9.17 10.98 6.93
N ASP A 84 8.34 11.11 7.97
CA ASP A 84 8.51 12.14 9.01
C ASP A 84 9.54 11.73 10.06
N ILE A 85 9.64 10.43 10.35
CA ILE A 85 10.56 9.87 11.35
C ILE A 85 11.37 8.69 10.79
N ASP A 86 12.60 8.54 11.28
CA ASP A 86 13.44 7.38 11.01
C ASP A 86 13.02 6.16 11.85
N GLY A 87 13.66 5.01 11.62
CA GLY A 87 13.35 3.79 12.34
C GLY A 87 13.69 3.81 13.84
N GLN A 88 14.33 4.87 14.34
CA GLN A 88 14.65 5.11 15.74
C GLN A 88 13.74 6.18 16.37
N GLY A 89 12.82 6.76 15.58
CA GLY A 89 11.88 7.79 16.02
C GLY A 89 12.45 9.21 15.97
N ASN A 90 13.59 9.45 15.31
CA ASN A 90 14.10 10.80 15.10
C ASN A 90 13.41 11.45 13.90
N GLN A 91 13.12 12.74 13.99
CA GLN A 91 12.56 13.50 12.86
C GLN A 91 13.54 13.57 11.69
N ILE A 92 13.03 13.46 10.47
CA ILE A 92 13.82 13.62 9.25
C ILE A 92 13.51 15.00 8.65
N PRO A 93 14.48 15.93 8.57
CA PRO A 93 14.24 17.26 8.02
C PRO A 93 14.02 17.27 6.50
N HIS A 94 13.33 18.31 6.02
CA HIS A 94 13.34 18.70 4.61
C HIS A 94 14.75 18.72 4.03
N GLY A 95 14.90 18.25 2.80
CA GLY A 95 16.14 18.28 2.05
C GLY A 95 17.18 17.27 2.51
N THR A 96 16.83 16.37 3.43
CA THR A 96 17.71 15.25 3.81
C THR A 96 17.82 14.26 2.65
N THR A 97 19.06 14.00 2.21
CA THR A 97 19.34 12.93 1.24
C THR A 97 19.30 11.58 1.94
N ILE A 98 18.59 10.62 1.35
CA ILE A 98 18.44 9.27 1.91
C ILE A 98 18.74 8.21 0.86
N GLY A 99 18.75 6.94 1.28
CA GLY A 99 18.63 5.82 0.35
C GLY A 99 19.91 5.53 -0.44
N ASP A 100 21.04 6.07 0.00
CA ASP A 100 22.36 5.76 -0.53
C ASP A 100 23.08 4.72 0.35
N SER A 101 24.35 4.43 0.05
CA SER A 101 25.18 3.53 0.86
C SER A 101 25.60 4.11 2.20
N SER A 102 25.45 5.43 2.39
CA SER A 102 25.85 6.13 3.61
C SER A 102 24.74 6.09 4.66
N TRP A 103 23.46 6.12 4.26
CA TRP A 103 22.36 6.16 5.21
C TRP A 103 21.03 5.56 4.70
N GLN A 104 20.47 4.65 5.50
CA GLN A 104 19.19 3.97 5.29
C GLN A 104 18.32 4.11 6.56
N PRO A 105 17.48 5.16 6.67
CA PRO A 105 16.82 5.54 7.93
C PRO A 105 15.88 4.48 8.52
N TRP A 106 15.28 3.64 7.68
CA TRP A 106 14.34 2.58 8.09
C TRP A 106 14.95 1.17 8.08
N SER A 107 16.28 1.07 8.02
CA SER A 107 16.97 -0.23 8.02
C SER A 107 16.69 -1.06 9.27
N THR A 108 16.41 -0.43 10.41
CA THR A 108 15.99 -1.11 11.65
C THR A 108 14.61 -1.75 11.56
N TRP A 109 13.75 -1.30 10.63
CA TRP A 109 12.49 -1.96 10.30
C TRP A 109 12.67 -3.03 9.21
N GLY A 110 13.89 -3.21 8.71
CA GLY A 110 14.18 -4.08 7.58
C GLY A 110 13.79 -3.45 6.24
N ILE A 111 13.75 -2.13 6.14
CA ILE A 111 13.38 -1.41 4.91
C ILE A 111 14.60 -0.64 4.42
N THR A 112 14.99 -0.88 3.18
CA THR A 112 15.97 -0.03 2.47
C THR A 112 15.34 0.50 1.20
N ILE A 113 15.68 1.73 0.83
CA ILE A 113 15.12 2.40 -0.34
C ILE A 113 16.27 2.92 -1.20
N THR A 114 16.14 2.81 -2.52
CA THR A 114 17.12 3.33 -3.49
C THR A 114 16.41 3.93 -4.70
N SER A 115 17.08 4.85 -5.40
CA SER A 115 16.65 5.25 -6.76
C SER A 115 17.42 4.46 -7.82
N SER A 116 16.95 4.49 -9.07
CA SER A 116 17.66 3.92 -10.22
C SER A 116 18.96 4.65 -10.57
N SER A 117 19.22 5.84 -10.02
CA SER A 117 20.40 6.66 -10.35
C SER A 117 20.84 7.52 -9.16
N PRO A 118 21.21 6.93 -8.01
CA PRO A 118 21.36 7.66 -6.75
C PRO A 118 22.53 8.66 -6.75
N SER A 119 23.50 8.51 -7.65
CA SER A 119 24.64 9.44 -7.78
C SER A 119 24.30 10.72 -8.56
N SER A 120 23.31 10.68 -9.45
CA SER A 120 22.88 11.84 -10.24
C SER A 120 21.52 12.37 -9.80
N HIS A 121 20.64 11.48 -9.35
CA HIS A 121 19.27 11.72 -8.92
C HIS A 121 19.03 11.00 -7.58
N PRO A 122 19.62 11.52 -6.48
CA PRO A 122 19.48 10.93 -5.16
C PRO A 122 18.03 11.01 -4.67
N LEU A 123 17.67 10.11 -3.77
CA LEU A 123 16.41 10.22 -3.06
C LEU A 123 16.48 11.32 -2.01
N ARG A 124 15.41 12.09 -1.87
CA ARG A 124 15.39 13.23 -0.97
C ARG A 124 14.04 13.44 -0.29
N ILE A 125 14.08 13.90 0.94
CA ILE A 125 12.90 14.27 1.69
C ILE A 125 12.43 15.67 1.28
N PHE A 126 11.15 15.78 0.93
CA PHE A 126 10.50 17.03 0.61
C PHE A 126 9.36 17.28 1.60
N ASP A 127 9.54 18.23 2.51
CA ASP A 127 8.44 18.79 3.29
C ASP A 127 7.50 19.59 2.37
N THR A 128 6.29 19.07 2.20
CA THR A 128 5.26 19.62 1.30
C THR A 128 4.62 20.92 1.80
N GLU A 129 4.87 21.31 3.04
CA GLU A 129 4.36 22.54 3.65
C GLU A 129 5.46 23.61 3.78
N SER A 130 6.73 23.22 3.57
CA SER A 130 7.88 24.11 3.65
C SER A 130 7.88 25.16 2.54
N SER A 131 7.99 26.43 2.93
CA SER A 131 8.16 27.53 1.96
C SER A 131 9.44 27.42 1.14
N GLU A 132 10.49 26.77 1.66
CA GLU A 132 11.73 26.55 0.92
C GLU A 132 11.55 25.50 -0.19
N GLY A 133 10.90 24.38 0.14
CA GLY A 133 10.61 23.31 -0.81
C GLY A 133 9.64 23.76 -1.89
N VAL A 134 8.48 24.29 -1.49
CA VAL A 134 7.42 24.75 -2.40
C VAL A 134 7.91 25.85 -3.34
N ALA A 135 8.82 26.73 -2.89
CA ALA A 135 9.37 27.76 -3.77
C ALA A 135 10.18 27.19 -4.95
N GLN A 136 10.69 25.97 -4.81
CA GLN A 136 11.40 25.24 -5.87
C GLN A 136 10.49 24.31 -6.65
N ASP A 137 9.48 23.74 -5.99
CA ASP A 137 8.55 22.75 -6.55
C ASP A 137 7.13 22.95 -6.02
N PRO A 138 6.35 23.85 -6.63
CA PRO A 138 5.07 24.25 -6.08
C PRO A 138 3.97 23.20 -6.30
N ASP A 139 4.09 22.35 -7.32
CA ASP A 139 3.20 21.20 -7.60
C ASP A 139 3.33 20.07 -6.58
N LEU A 140 4.45 19.98 -5.87
CA LEU A 140 4.59 19.08 -4.71
C LEU A 140 4.01 19.65 -3.40
N GLY A 141 3.69 20.95 -3.35
CA GLY A 141 3.18 21.57 -2.11
C GLY A 141 1.83 21.00 -1.69
N THR A 142 1.54 20.82 -0.40
CA THR A 142 0.22 20.34 0.03
C THR A 142 -0.29 21.08 1.27
N PRO A 143 -1.61 21.29 1.42
CA PRO A 143 -2.69 21.11 0.44
C PRO A 143 -2.55 22.00 -0.81
N ASN A 144 -3.44 21.80 -1.79
CA ASN A 144 -3.59 22.72 -2.93
C ASN A 144 -4.07 24.12 -2.48
N VAL A 145 -3.76 25.17 -3.26
CA VAL A 145 -4.18 26.56 -3.00
C VAL A 145 -5.70 26.72 -2.89
N ASP A 146 -6.49 25.91 -3.59
CA ASP A 146 -7.95 25.94 -3.51
C ASP A 146 -8.47 25.51 -2.11
N PHE A 147 -7.62 24.86 -1.31
CA PHE A 147 -7.88 24.47 0.08
C PHE A 147 -7.05 25.27 1.09
N GLY A 148 -6.42 26.36 0.66
CA GLY A 148 -5.64 27.26 1.53
C GLY A 148 -4.21 26.80 1.82
N GLY A 149 -3.72 25.78 1.10
CA GLY A 149 -2.34 25.32 1.20
C GLY A 149 -1.40 25.95 0.17
N PRO A 150 -0.11 25.57 0.18
CA PRO A 150 0.91 26.11 -0.70
C PRO A 150 0.96 25.46 -2.10
N GLY A 151 0.29 24.33 -2.31
CA GLY A 151 0.36 23.50 -3.51
C GLY A 151 -0.31 24.10 -4.74
N ILE A 152 0.38 24.08 -5.89
CA ILE A 152 -0.14 24.62 -7.16
C ILE A 152 -0.18 23.52 -8.20
N GLY A 153 -1.38 23.18 -8.66
CA GLY A 153 -1.52 22.26 -9.78
C GLY A 153 -2.98 22.02 -10.12
N SER A 154 -3.22 21.64 -11.37
CA SER A 154 -4.59 21.49 -11.90
C SER A 154 -5.27 20.19 -11.46
N GLY A 155 -4.51 19.14 -11.13
CA GLY A 155 -5.03 17.86 -10.64
C GLY A 155 -5.43 17.88 -9.16
N GLY A 156 -4.80 18.75 -8.36
CA GLY A 156 -5.06 18.91 -6.93
C GLY A 156 -6.24 19.83 -6.55
N ARG A 157 -6.90 20.47 -7.53
CA ARG A 157 -7.92 21.52 -7.31
C ARG A 157 -9.22 21.01 -6.68
N MET A 158 -10.03 21.96 -6.20
CA MET A 158 -11.37 21.64 -5.70
C MET A 158 -12.27 21.04 -6.78
N GLY A 159 -12.81 19.85 -6.51
CA GLY A 159 -13.72 19.14 -7.42
C GLY A 159 -13.04 18.19 -8.40
N GLU A 160 -11.71 18.15 -8.43
CA GLU A 160 -10.95 17.21 -9.24
C GLU A 160 -10.86 15.82 -8.59
N PRO A 161 -10.74 14.73 -9.36
CA PRO A 161 -10.58 13.38 -8.81
C PRO A 161 -9.36 13.22 -7.90
N GLY A 162 -8.31 14.00 -8.15
CA GLY A 162 -7.07 14.04 -7.36
C GLY A 162 -7.03 15.16 -6.32
N ALA A 163 -8.17 15.73 -5.91
CA ALA A 163 -8.21 16.88 -5.01
C ALA A 163 -7.31 16.70 -3.77
N ASN A 164 -6.34 17.60 -3.63
CA ASN A 164 -5.31 17.51 -2.59
C ASN A 164 -5.67 18.43 -1.43
N THR A 165 -6.56 17.93 -0.58
CA THR A 165 -7.28 18.70 0.45
C THR A 165 -6.57 18.81 1.79
N LEU A 166 -5.52 18.03 2.02
CA LEU A 166 -4.88 17.86 3.34
C LEU A 166 -3.36 18.03 3.23
N PRO A 167 -2.71 18.55 4.29
CA PRO A 167 -1.26 18.54 4.40
C PRO A 167 -0.75 17.09 4.42
N ARG A 168 0.39 16.85 3.77
CA ARG A 168 1.01 15.54 3.61
C ARG A 168 2.40 15.45 4.23
N SER A 169 2.83 16.51 4.92
CA SER A 169 4.13 16.57 5.62
C SER A 169 5.27 16.13 4.69
N ASN A 170 6.19 15.28 5.13
CA ASN A 170 7.28 14.82 4.27
C ASN A 170 6.81 13.82 3.21
N VAL A 171 7.29 14.01 1.98
CA VAL A 171 7.22 13.01 0.91
C VAL A 171 8.63 12.64 0.44
N LEU A 172 8.74 11.49 -0.22
CA LEU A 172 9.98 11.03 -0.81
C LEU A 172 9.99 11.35 -2.31
N ILE A 173 11.02 12.06 -2.76
CA ILE A 173 11.20 12.40 -4.19
C ILE A 173 12.50 11.82 -4.75
N ILE A 174 12.54 11.62 -6.06
CA ILE A 174 13.79 11.52 -6.82
C ILE A 174 14.24 12.95 -7.11
N ASN A 175 15.38 13.39 -6.57
CA ASN A 175 15.84 14.76 -6.75
C ASN A 175 16.38 15.01 -8.17
N LYS A 176 16.14 16.20 -8.70
CA LYS A 176 16.56 16.65 -10.04
C LYS A 176 18.02 16.45 -10.32
N ASP A 177 18.87 16.73 -9.35
CA ASP A 177 20.31 16.54 -9.44
C ASP A 177 20.93 16.26 -8.05
N ALA A 178 22.23 15.99 -8.01
CA ALA A 178 22.96 15.74 -6.77
C ALA A 178 23.27 17.02 -5.95
N ARG A 179 22.72 18.19 -6.30
CA ARG A 179 22.97 19.45 -5.57
C ARG A 179 22.08 19.56 -4.35
N ALA A 180 22.35 20.56 -3.52
CA ALA A 180 21.64 20.80 -2.27
C ALA A 180 20.21 21.36 -2.42
N VAL A 181 19.73 21.66 -3.63
CA VAL A 181 18.35 22.12 -3.84
C VAL A 181 17.41 20.92 -3.88
N THR A 182 16.35 20.95 -3.08
CA THR A 182 15.28 19.95 -3.11
C THR A 182 14.27 20.33 -4.18
N ASN A 183 14.22 19.57 -5.26
CA ASN A 183 13.30 19.73 -6.39
C ASN A 183 13.31 18.39 -7.14
N ASP A 184 12.15 17.90 -7.49
CA ASP A 184 11.95 16.61 -8.10
C ASP A 184 12.60 16.51 -9.49
N PHE A 185 12.75 15.29 -9.94
CA PHE A 185 13.22 15.02 -11.28
C PHE A 185 12.02 14.79 -12.19
N ALA A 186 11.60 15.83 -12.90
CA ALA A 186 10.49 15.84 -13.87
C ALA A 186 10.51 14.76 -14.99
N ARG A 187 11.50 13.86 -15.04
CA ARG A 187 11.49 12.68 -15.92
C ARG A 187 11.19 11.38 -15.15
N GLY A 188 10.95 11.49 -13.86
CA GLY A 188 10.77 10.38 -12.94
C GLY A 188 11.97 9.44 -12.86
N GLY A 189 11.67 8.21 -12.44
CA GLY A 189 12.63 7.14 -12.29
C GLY A 189 12.03 6.03 -11.44
N ILE A 190 12.85 5.07 -11.05
CA ILE A 190 12.38 3.95 -10.21
C ILE A 190 12.86 4.19 -8.79
N ILE A 191 11.91 4.23 -7.84
CA ILE A 191 12.18 4.10 -6.41
C ILE A 191 11.98 2.62 -6.05
N THR A 192 13.05 1.97 -5.60
CA THR A 192 13.00 0.55 -5.17
C THR A 192 12.96 0.50 -3.65
N PHE A 193 11.92 -0.15 -3.11
CA PHE A 193 11.84 -0.51 -1.70
C PHE A 193 12.19 -1.99 -1.55
N THR A 194 13.22 -2.30 -0.77
CA THR A 194 13.59 -3.66 -0.41
C THR A 194 13.17 -3.93 1.03
N LEU A 195 12.35 -4.96 1.22
CA LEU A 195 11.77 -5.36 2.51
C LEU A 195 12.40 -6.68 2.95
N ASN A 196 13.19 -6.65 4.02
CA ASN A 196 13.87 -7.82 4.57
C ASN A 196 13.69 -7.90 6.11
N PRO A 197 12.96 -8.90 6.65
CA PRO A 197 12.30 -10.00 5.93
C PRO A 197 11.17 -9.50 5.01
N PRO A 198 10.68 -10.31 4.06
CA PRO A 198 9.52 -9.98 3.24
C PRO A 198 8.34 -9.51 4.09
N LYS A 199 7.59 -8.51 3.59
CA LYS A 199 6.44 -7.91 4.29
C LYS A 199 5.27 -7.78 3.33
N THR A 200 4.07 -7.81 3.88
CA THR A 200 2.85 -7.39 3.19
C THR A 200 2.86 -5.87 2.99
N VAL A 201 2.56 -5.42 1.78
CA VAL A 201 2.40 -3.99 1.44
C VAL A 201 0.92 -3.73 1.17
N TYR A 202 0.29 -2.92 2.01
CA TYR A 202 -1.15 -2.67 1.92
C TYR A 202 -1.53 -1.60 0.89
N GLY A 203 -0.65 -0.63 0.66
CA GLY A 203 -0.94 0.46 -0.24
C GLY A 203 0.16 1.51 -0.28
N LEU A 204 -0.06 2.51 -1.13
CA LEU A 204 0.83 3.65 -1.35
C LEU A 204 0.00 4.92 -1.49
N SER A 205 0.45 5.99 -0.84
CA SER A 205 0.01 7.36 -1.16
C SER A 205 1.00 8.01 -2.10
N MET A 206 0.52 8.77 -3.06
CA MET A 206 1.33 9.55 -3.98
C MET A 206 0.74 10.96 -4.15
N VAL A 207 1.64 11.93 -4.30
CA VAL A 207 1.33 13.29 -4.73
C VAL A 207 1.95 13.48 -6.11
N ASP A 208 1.26 14.26 -6.95
CA ASP A 208 1.78 14.77 -8.22
C ASP A 208 2.07 13.68 -9.27
N ALA A 209 0.99 13.06 -9.77
CA ALA A 209 1.07 12.17 -10.92
C ALA A 209 0.57 12.90 -12.16
N ASP A 210 1.48 13.33 -13.04
CA ASP A 210 1.18 14.17 -14.20
C ASP A 210 0.17 13.54 -15.16
N ARG A 211 -0.66 14.37 -15.82
CA ARG A 211 -1.76 13.88 -16.70
C ARG A 211 -1.27 13.09 -17.91
N ASP A 212 -0.03 13.31 -18.32
CA ASP A 212 0.57 12.68 -19.49
C ASP A 212 1.40 11.43 -19.12
N GLU A 213 1.52 11.09 -17.83
CA GLU A 213 2.28 9.94 -17.34
C GLU A 213 1.40 8.68 -17.18
N LEU A 214 0.97 8.13 -18.31
CA LEU A 214 0.05 6.99 -18.35
C LEU A 214 0.70 5.62 -18.02
N GLU A 215 2.02 5.60 -17.81
CA GLU A 215 2.81 4.38 -17.57
C GLU A 215 3.41 4.35 -16.15
N ASN A 216 2.81 5.06 -15.19
CA ASN A 216 3.21 4.99 -13.79
C ASN A 216 2.60 3.74 -13.14
N HIS A 217 3.44 2.92 -12.49
CA HIS A 217 3.01 1.67 -11.86
C HIS A 217 3.70 1.42 -10.53
N VAL A 218 3.01 0.70 -9.65
CA VAL A 218 3.59 0.03 -8.49
C VAL A 218 3.65 -1.46 -8.77
N VAL A 219 4.87 -2.02 -8.75
CA VAL A 219 5.09 -3.44 -8.99
C VAL A 219 5.62 -4.09 -7.72
N LEU A 220 4.88 -5.06 -7.17
CA LEU A 220 5.32 -5.88 -6.04
C LEU A 220 5.96 -7.16 -6.56
N ARG A 221 7.12 -7.51 -5.99
CA ARG A 221 7.88 -8.71 -6.37
C ARG A 221 8.19 -9.56 -5.14
N ASP A 222 8.25 -10.87 -5.34
CA ASP A 222 8.74 -11.80 -4.32
C ASP A 222 10.29 -11.77 -4.21
N SER A 223 10.83 -12.58 -3.31
CA SER A 223 12.28 -12.70 -3.10
C SER A 223 13.06 -13.30 -4.28
N GLU A 224 12.38 -13.96 -5.22
CA GLU A 224 12.96 -14.51 -6.45
C GLU A 224 12.87 -13.52 -7.62
N GLY A 225 12.19 -12.38 -7.42
CA GLY A 225 11.98 -11.32 -8.41
C GLY A 225 10.72 -11.52 -9.26
N ASN A 226 9.91 -12.54 -9.00
CA ASN A 226 8.65 -12.76 -9.69
C ASN A 226 7.66 -11.66 -9.34
N GLN A 227 6.95 -11.14 -10.34
CA GLN A 227 5.92 -10.13 -10.14
C GLN A 227 4.68 -10.77 -9.49
N LEU A 228 4.25 -10.22 -8.36
CA LEU A 228 3.05 -10.64 -7.64
C LEU A 228 1.87 -9.72 -7.96
N VAL A 229 2.12 -8.41 -8.00
CA VAL A 229 1.11 -7.37 -8.20
C VAL A 229 1.68 -6.29 -9.13
N ASP A 230 0.80 -5.71 -9.95
CA ASP A 230 1.08 -4.56 -10.82
C ASP A 230 -0.14 -3.66 -10.82
N VAL A 231 -0.02 -2.51 -10.17
CA VAL A 231 -1.10 -1.53 -10.01
C VAL A 231 -0.73 -0.26 -10.79
N PRO A 232 -1.52 0.14 -11.80
CA PRO A 232 -1.31 1.42 -12.46
C PRO A 232 -1.66 2.56 -11.50
N LEU A 233 -0.85 3.60 -11.51
CA LEU A 233 -1.10 4.86 -10.82
C LEU A 233 -1.87 5.78 -11.78
N LEU A 234 -2.85 6.50 -11.25
CA LEU A 234 -3.68 7.37 -12.07
C LEU A 234 -2.94 8.67 -12.40
N ALA A 235 -2.90 9.03 -13.67
CA ALA A 235 -2.38 10.30 -14.17
C ALA A 235 -3.40 11.44 -13.88
N LEU A 236 -3.49 11.89 -12.63
CA LEU A 236 -4.51 12.83 -12.15
C LEU A 236 -4.14 14.30 -12.37
N GLY A 237 -2.89 14.58 -12.71
CA GLY A 237 -2.31 15.88 -13.00
C GLY A 237 -1.60 16.53 -11.83
N ASP A 238 -1.05 17.70 -12.11
CA ASP A 238 -0.16 18.41 -11.21
C ASP A 238 -0.83 18.63 -9.85
N ASN A 239 -0.08 18.42 -8.78
CA ASN A 239 -0.49 18.52 -7.39
C ASN A 239 -1.63 17.58 -6.95
N SER A 240 -2.00 16.61 -7.78
CA SER A 240 -3.00 15.61 -7.41
C SER A 240 -2.53 14.75 -6.23
N TYR A 241 -3.49 14.22 -5.47
CA TYR A 241 -3.24 13.20 -4.48
C TYR A 241 -4.01 11.93 -4.84
N GLN A 242 -3.38 10.78 -4.62
CA GLN A 242 -4.05 9.48 -4.72
C GLN A 242 -3.55 8.52 -3.64
N TYR A 243 -4.43 7.59 -3.27
CA TYR A 243 -4.12 6.46 -2.43
C TYR A 243 -4.51 5.18 -3.17
N ASN A 244 -3.57 4.23 -3.26
CA ASN A 244 -3.78 2.95 -3.93
C ASN A 244 -3.63 1.82 -2.91
N TYR A 245 -4.67 0.98 -2.78
CA TYR A 245 -4.62 -0.26 -1.99
C TYR A 245 -4.18 -1.43 -2.87
N PHE A 246 -3.43 -2.39 -2.32
CA PHE A 246 -2.88 -3.54 -3.04
C PHE A 246 -3.47 -4.89 -2.59
N ASN A 247 -4.53 -4.88 -1.78
CA ASN A 247 -5.22 -6.09 -1.30
C ASN A 247 -5.88 -6.89 -2.42
#